data_AF-A0A553KPX0-F1
#
_entry.id   AF-A0A553KPX0-F1
#
_cell.length_a   1.000
_cell.length_b   1.000
_cell.length_c   1.000
_cell.angle_alpha   90.00
_cell.angle_beta   90.00
_cell.angle_gamma   90.00
#
_symmetry.space_group_name_H-M   'P 1'
#
loop_
_entity.id
_entity.type
_entity.pdbx_description
1 polymer ?
#
loop_
_entity_poly.entity_id
_entity_poly.type
_entity_poly.pdbx_seq_one_letter_code
_entity_poly.pdbx_strand_id
1 'polypeptide(L)' 'MIFYSVVPMEVVFANMEQVEKRELRELPLGEATMVVEPTGPYEGRIVRLISPNPQDYLNPRLAPGETVRFRPDWHA' A
#
# COMPACT_ATOMS: atom_id res chain seq x y z
N MET A 1 12.23 -12.89 -14.79
CA MET A 1 10.90 -12.75 -15.42
C MET A 1 11.07 -11.85 -16.65
N ILE A 2 10.40 -12.13 -17.78
CA ILE A 2 10.48 -11.31 -19.00
C ILE A 2 9.22 -10.42 -19.03
N PHE A 3 9.40 -9.12 -19.29
CA PHE A 3 8.29 -8.18 -19.45
C PHE A 3 7.92 -8.09 -20.93
N TYR A 4 6.72 -8.58 -21.31
CA TYR A 4 6.21 -8.54 -22.70
C TYR A 4 5.00 -7.60 -22.77
N SER A 5 5.16 -6.47 -23.43
CA SER A 5 4.12 -5.45 -23.58
C SER A 5 4.20 -4.80 -24.95
N VAL A 6 3.05 -4.41 -25.49
CA VAL A 6 2.96 -3.55 -26.69
C VAL A 6 3.21 -2.07 -26.39
N VAL A 7 3.21 -1.71 -25.09
CA VAL A 7 3.47 -0.35 -24.62
C VAL A 7 4.98 -0.11 -24.54
N PRO A 8 5.50 1.03 -25.06
CA PRO A 8 6.93 1.36 -24.96
C PRO A 8 7.44 1.36 -23.52
N MET A 9 8.67 0.92 -23.32
CA MET A 9 9.26 0.78 -21.98
C MET A 9 9.34 2.12 -21.26
N GLU A 10 9.62 3.20 -21.97
CA GLU A 10 9.71 4.56 -21.43
C GLU A 10 8.39 5.00 -20.81
N VAL A 11 7.27 4.57 -21.39
CA VAL A 11 5.92 4.89 -20.90
C VAL A 11 5.57 4.01 -19.70
N VAL A 12 5.91 2.72 -19.75
CA VAL A 12 5.66 1.78 -18.63
C VAL A 12 6.42 2.20 -17.37
N PHE A 13 7.68 2.59 -17.52
CA PHE A 13 8.55 2.96 -16.41
C PHE A 13 8.56 4.47 -16.14
N ALA A 14 7.68 5.23 -16.77
CA ALA A 14 7.53 6.65 -16.48
C ALA A 14 7.22 6.85 -14.98
N ASN A 15 7.94 7.78 -14.34
CA ASN A 15 7.81 8.10 -12.91
C ASN A 15 8.12 6.95 -11.94
N MET A 16 8.83 5.90 -12.37
CA MET A 16 9.21 4.79 -11.49
C MET A 16 9.99 5.27 -10.25
N GLU A 17 10.84 6.29 -10.41
CA GLU A 17 11.58 6.93 -9.31
C GLU A 17 10.69 7.55 -8.23
N GLN A 18 9.47 7.98 -8.58
CA GLN A 18 8.53 8.56 -7.60
C GLN A 18 7.89 7.47 -6.73
N VAL A 19 7.76 6.25 -7.26
CA VAL A 19 7.22 5.10 -6.52
C VAL A 19 8.24 4.62 -5.49
N GLU A 20 9.52 4.59 -5.83
CA GLU A 20 10.61 4.16 -4.93
C GLU A 20 10.78 5.08 -3.71
N LYS A 21 10.43 6.36 -3.85
CA LYS A 21 10.53 7.35 -2.76
C LYS A 21 9.37 7.30 -1.76
N ARG A 22 8.35 6.48 -1.99
CA ARG A 22 7.21 6.39 -1.07
C ARG A 22 7.62 5.63 0.19
N GLU A 23 7.49 6.29 1.33
CA GLU A 23 7.59 5.60 2.61
C GLU A 23 6.33 4.73 2.78
N LEU A 24 6.50 3.42 2.67
CA LEU A 24 5.41 2.46 2.90
C LEU A 24 5.64 1.78 4.25
N ARG A 25 4.57 1.63 5.02
CA ARG A 25 4.56 0.90 6.30
C ARG A 25 3.58 -0.26 6.21
N GLU A 26 4.01 -1.40 6.71
CA GLU A 26 3.16 -2.57 6.89
C GLU A 26 2.55 -2.54 8.29
N LEU A 27 1.22 -2.59 8.35
CA LEU A 27 0.46 -2.60 9.58
C LEU A 27 -0.31 -3.93 9.66
N PRO A 28 -0.03 -4.79 10.66
CA PRO A 28 -0.75 -6.03 10.83
C PRO A 28 -2.20 -5.77 11.26
N LEU A 29 -3.13 -6.51 10.66
CA LEU A 29 -4.56 -6.48 10.94
C LEU A 29 -5.10 -7.92 11.01
N GLY A 30 -4.97 -8.54 12.18
CA GLY A 30 -5.30 -9.96 12.34
C GLY A 30 -4.38 -10.83 11.47
N GLU A 31 -4.97 -11.63 10.58
CA GLU A 31 -4.26 -12.46 9.60
C GLU A 31 -3.91 -11.72 8.29
N ALA A 32 -4.37 -10.47 8.15
CA ALA A 32 -4.08 -9.61 7.02
C ALA A 32 -2.98 -8.59 7.35
N THR A 33 -2.33 -8.07 6.32
CA THR A 33 -1.39 -6.96 6.43
C THR A 33 -1.86 -5.82 5.54
N MET A 34 -1.95 -4.63 6.12
CA MET A 34 -2.27 -3.40 5.41
C MET A 34 -1.00 -2.64 5.11
N VAL A 35 -0.77 -2.31 3.84
CA VAL A 35 0.34 -1.45 3.42
C VAL A 35 -0.19 -0.02 3.33
N VAL A 36 0.38 0.89 4.10
CA VAL A 36 -0.03 2.30 4.16
C VAL A 36 1.10 3.22 3.77
N GLU A 37 0.75 4.32 3.11
CA GLU A 37 1.61 5.48 2.93
C GLU A 37 1.28 6.48 4.05
N PRO A 38 2.20 6.77 4.99
CA PRO A 38 1.95 7.74 6.05
C PRO A 38 1.60 9.11 5.49
N THR A 39 0.51 9.68 5.98
CA THR A 39 0.10 11.05 5.66
C THR A 39 0.23 11.99 6.86
N GLY A 40 0.42 11.41 8.05
CA GLY A 40 0.79 12.09 9.27
C GLY A 40 1.34 11.10 10.32
N PRO A 41 1.66 11.57 11.54
CA PRO A 41 2.25 10.72 12.57
C PRO A 41 1.32 9.60 13.09
N TYR A 42 0.00 9.76 12.92
CA TYR A 42 -1.03 8.88 13.45
C TYR A 42 -2.02 8.42 12.37
N GLU A 43 -1.72 8.72 11.10
CA GLU A 43 -2.61 8.39 9.99
C GLU A 43 -1.85 8.13 8.70
N GLY A 44 -2.46 7.31 7.85
CA GLY A 44 -1.90 6.91 6.58
C GLY A 44 -2.99 6.53 5.61
N ARG A 45 -2.65 6.55 4.33
CA ARG A 45 -3.52 6.13 3.25
C ARG A 45 -3.22 4.67 2.90
N ILE A 46 -4.25 3.84 2.83
CA ILE A 46 -4.09 2.45 2.39
C ILE A 46 -3.60 2.44 0.95
N VAL A 47 -2.47 1.79 0.68
CA VAL A 47 -1.96 1.54 -0.68
C VAL A 47 -2.42 0.16 -1.14
N ARG A 48 -2.41 -0.83 -0.24
CA ARG A 48 -2.81 -2.21 -0.54
C ARG A 48 -3.19 -2.97 0.72
N LEU A 49 -4.13 -3.91 0.59
CA LEU A 49 -4.38 -4.96 1.58
C LEU A 49 -3.79 -6.29 1.08
N ILE A 50 -3.12 -7.02 1.97
CA ILE A 50 -2.62 -8.39 1.76
C ILE A 50 -3.38 -9.27 2.74
N SER A 51 -4.47 -9.89 2.29
CA SER A 51 -5.26 -10.82 3.11
C SER A 51 -5.41 -12.18 2.43
N PRO A 52 -5.31 -13.29 3.19
CA PRO A 52 -5.70 -14.62 2.72
C PRO A 52 -7.23 -14.80 2.65
N ASN A 53 -8.00 -13.93 3.33
CA ASN A 53 -9.46 -13.98 3.32
C ASN A 53 -10.04 -13.06 2.23
N PRO A 54 -10.73 -13.60 1.21
CA PRO A 54 -11.27 -12.78 0.11
C PRO A 54 -12.36 -11.80 0.57
N GLN A 55 -13.04 -12.07 1.69
CA GLN A 55 -14.10 -11.20 2.21
C GLN A 55 -13.57 -9.85 2.69
N ASP A 56 -12.30 -9.78 3.09
CA ASP A 56 -11.70 -8.52 3.55
C ASP A 56 -11.60 -7.49 2.40
N TYR A 57 -11.41 -7.95 1.17
CA TYR A 57 -11.40 -7.08 -0.02
C TYR A 57 -12.79 -6.53 -0.38
N LEU A 58 -13.87 -7.09 0.19
CA LEU A 58 -15.22 -6.56 0.02
C LEU A 58 -15.55 -5.45 1.02
N ASN A 59 -14.71 -5.24 2.05
CA ASN A 59 -14.92 -4.19 3.02
C ASN A 59 -14.38 -2.85 2.48
N PRO A 60 -15.25 -1.86 2.18
CA PRO A 60 -14.80 -0.58 1.61
C PRO A 60 -13.82 0.17 2.52
N ARG A 61 -13.87 -0.06 3.84
CA ARG A 61 -12.97 0.60 4.81
C ARG A 61 -11.52 0.10 4.73
N LEU A 62 -11.28 -1.04 4.07
CA LEU A 62 -9.96 -1.61 3.84
C LEU A 62 -9.50 -1.41 2.39
N ALA A 63 -10.27 -0.68 1.58
CA ALA A 63 -9.96 -0.46 0.19
C ALA A 63 -8.72 0.46 0.04
N PRO A 64 -7.90 0.24 -1.01
CA PRO A 64 -6.87 1.19 -1.38
C PRO A 64 -7.44 2.60 -1.56
N GLY A 65 -6.74 3.58 -0.98
CA GLY A 65 -7.09 4.98 -1.03
C GLY A 65 -7.76 5.50 0.23
N GLU A 66 -8.28 4.63 1.10
CA GLU A 66 -8.89 5.00 2.37
C GLU A 66 -7.86 5.51 3.38
N THR A 67 -8.30 6.40 4.28
CA THR A 67 -7.47 6.90 5.38
C THR A 67 -7.71 6.04 6.63
N VAL A 68 -6.62 5.55 7.21
CA VAL A 68 -6.63 4.80 8.48
C VAL A 68 -5.82 5.53 9.53
N ARG A 69 -6.27 5.40 10.77
CA ARG A 69 -5.55 5.90 11.95
C ARG A 69 -4.84 4.75 12.64
N PHE A 70 -3.60 4.96 13.05
CA PHE A 70 -2.82 3.99 13.78
C PHE A 70 -2.03 4.66 14.89
N ARG A 71 -1.64 3.87 15.89
CA ARG A 71 -0.72 4.33 16.92
C ARG A 71 0.70 4.22 16.35
N PRO A 72 1.58 5.19 16.59
CA PRO A 72 2.97 5.08 16.19
C PRO A 72 3.59 3.94 17.01
N ASP A 73 4.27 3.03 16.32
CA ASP A 73 5.09 2.05 17.00
C ASP A 73 6.30 2.77 17.61
N TRP A 74 6.34 2.79 18.95
CA TRP A 74 7.49 3.28 19.72
C TRP A 74 8.57 2.19 19.73
N HIS A 75 9.19 1.94 18.59
CA HIS A 75 10.46 1.23 18.55
C HIS A 75 11.57 2.27 18.42
N ALA A 76 12.16 2.60 19.58
CA ALA A 76 13.42 3.32 19.72
C ALA A 76 14.60 2.39 19.45
#